data_AF-A0A7V3VXD9-F1
#
_entry.id   AF-A0A7V3VXD9-F1
#
_cell.length_a   1.000
_cell.length_b   1.000
_cell.length_c   1.000
_cell.angle_alpha   90.00
_cell.angle_beta   90.00
_cell.angle_gamma   90.00
#
_symmetry.space_group_name_H-M   'P 1'
#
loop_
_entity.id
_entity.type
_entity.pdbx_description
1 polymer ?
#
loop_
_entity_poly.entity_id
_entity_poly.type
_entity_poly.pdbx_seq_one_letter_code
_entity_poly.pdbx_strand_id
1 'polypeptide(L)'
;MIQPSILICTVGTSLFRPNLEGLKKDLTDGKIRDDLKPLAQAYQQHNWPAVARELAQLSPSERTCGAEINSIASMIDKGYVVPNCGLFFLHSDTDDGRSIAAILKSYYQGKRHAPVATIEVPDLQDQDPKRFRTKGLRNLARKICGVIRERSAAACAINATGGYKAQIAIGVLLGQAIGVPVFYKHELFSEIIAFPPMPVALDFEVWMRASGMLYALERQRVPNLDYAPCS
;
A
#
# COMPACT_ATOMS: atom_id res chain seq x y z
N MET A 1 12.36 -19.25 -12.59
CA MET A 1 12.47 -18.03 -11.75
C MET A 1 11.79 -18.30 -10.42
N ILE A 2 12.39 -17.90 -9.30
CA ILE A 2 11.73 -17.99 -7.99
C ILE A 2 10.63 -16.92 -7.98
N GLN A 3 9.39 -17.33 -7.73
CA GLN A 3 8.27 -16.40 -7.59
C GLN A 3 8.42 -15.63 -6.27
N PRO A 4 8.20 -14.30 -6.26
CA PRO A 4 8.21 -13.50 -5.04
C PRO A 4 7.25 -14.06 -3.98
N SER A 5 7.74 -14.17 -2.75
CA SER A 5 6.98 -14.63 -1.58
C SER A 5 6.48 -13.48 -0.70
N ILE A 6 6.87 -12.24 -1.01
CA ILE A 6 6.49 -11.02 -0.31
C ILE A 6 5.99 -9.98 -1.32
N LEU A 7 4.84 -9.39 -1.05
CA LEU A 7 4.26 -8.31 -1.85
C LEU A 7 4.12 -7.04 -1.00
N ILE A 8 4.74 -5.97 -1.49
CA ILE A 8 4.69 -4.62 -0.91
C ILE A 8 3.63 -3.84 -1.68
N CYS A 9 2.56 -3.45 -1.02
CA CYS A 9 1.41 -2.79 -1.64
C CYS A 9 1.29 -1.35 -1.14
N THR A 10 1.24 -0.38 -2.05
CA THR A 10 0.73 0.96 -1.71
C THR A 10 -0.79 0.90 -1.61
N VAL A 11 -1.36 1.57 -0.61
CA VAL A 11 -2.80 1.60 -0.35
C VAL A 11 -3.39 2.92 -0.80
N GLY A 12 -4.39 2.84 -1.68
CA GLY A 12 -5.23 3.96 -2.08
C GLY A 12 -6.58 3.95 -1.37
N THR A 13 -7.45 4.86 -1.81
CA THR A 13 -8.81 5.01 -1.27
C THR A 13 -9.87 4.34 -2.13
N SER A 14 -9.46 3.57 -3.15
CA SER A 14 -10.36 2.97 -4.15
C SER A 14 -11.42 2.06 -3.53
N LEU A 15 -11.08 1.35 -2.45
CA LEU A 15 -12.05 0.53 -1.72
C LEU A 15 -13.19 1.38 -1.16
N PHE A 16 -12.91 2.58 -0.65
CA PHE A 16 -13.93 3.47 -0.13
C PHE A 16 -14.62 4.24 -1.25
N ARG A 17 -13.85 4.99 -2.06
CA ARG A 17 -14.36 5.88 -3.10
C ARG A 17 -13.89 5.42 -4.49
N PRO A 18 -14.79 5.20 -5.46
CA PRO A 18 -16.24 5.37 -5.39
C PRO A 18 -17.00 4.14 -4.84
N ASN A 19 -16.32 3.07 -4.45
CA ASN A 19 -16.94 1.76 -4.25
C ASN A 19 -17.86 1.67 -3.02
N LEU A 20 -17.33 1.48 -1.80
CA LEU A 20 -18.17 1.30 -0.61
C LEU A 20 -19.05 2.54 -0.30
N GLU A 21 -18.57 3.75 -0.60
CA GLU A 21 -19.38 4.96 -0.47
C GLU A 21 -20.56 4.99 -1.45
N GLY A 22 -20.37 4.46 -2.67
CA GLY A 22 -21.44 4.25 -3.63
C GLY A 22 -22.49 3.27 -3.12
N LEU A 23 -22.06 2.13 -2.56
CA LEU A 23 -22.99 1.15 -1.97
C LEU A 23 -23.78 1.71 -0.79
N LYS A 24 -23.15 2.50 0.07
CA LYS A 24 -23.84 3.19 1.17
C LYS A 24 -24.92 4.15 0.66
N LYS A 25 -24.63 4.86 -0.42
CA LYS A 25 -25.62 5.72 -1.09
C LYS A 25 -26.76 4.89 -1.67
N ASP A 26 -26.47 3.82 -2.40
CA ASP A 26 -27.48 2.94 -2.99
C ASP A 26 -28.36 2.25 -1.93
N LEU A 27 -27.80 1.93 -0.76
CA LEU A 27 -28.54 1.43 0.40
C LEU A 27 -29.53 2.48 0.93
N THR A 28 -29.08 3.73 1.04
CA THR A 28 -29.91 4.85 1.50
C THR A 28 -31.03 5.17 0.50
N ASP A 29 -30.74 5.07 -0.79
CA ASP A 29 -31.69 5.32 -1.88
C ASP A 29 -32.63 4.13 -2.17
N GLY A 30 -32.44 2.98 -1.49
CA GLY A 30 -33.23 1.76 -1.68
C GLY A 30 -32.98 1.06 -3.03
N LYS A 31 -31.85 1.32 -3.68
CA LYS A 31 -31.48 0.81 -5.02
C LYS A 31 -30.42 -0.29 -4.99
N ILE A 32 -29.93 -0.65 -3.81
CA ILE A 32 -28.88 -1.65 -3.65
C ILE A 32 -29.39 -3.07 -3.92
N ARG A 33 -28.55 -3.89 -4.56
CA ARG A 33 -28.77 -5.33 -4.68
C ARG A 33 -28.77 -6.02 -3.31
N ASP A 34 -29.62 -7.03 -3.15
CA ASP A 34 -29.79 -7.72 -1.86
C ASP A 34 -28.51 -8.33 -1.30
N ASP A 35 -27.67 -8.88 -2.17
CA ASP A 35 -26.39 -9.51 -1.78
C ASP A 35 -25.33 -8.51 -1.29
N LEU A 36 -25.47 -7.23 -1.63
CA LEU A 36 -24.55 -6.16 -1.22
C LEU A 36 -25.04 -5.38 0.02
N LYS A 37 -26.28 -5.62 0.48
CA LYS A 37 -26.84 -4.97 1.67
C LYS A 37 -25.98 -5.18 2.93
N PRO A 38 -25.52 -6.40 3.26
CA PRO A 38 -24.71 -6.61 4.46
C PRO A 38 -23.39 -5.83 4.42
N LEU A 39 -22.74 -5.79 3.25
CA LEU A 39 -21.50 -5.03 3.04
C LEU A 39 -21.73 -3.53 3.24
N ALA A 40 -22.78 -2.98 2.63
CA ALA A 40 -23.11 -1.56 2.76
C ALA A 40 -23.46 -1.17 4.20
N GLN A 41 -24.21 -2.01 4.92
CA GLN A 41 -24.56 -1.82 6.34
C GLN A 41 -23.31 -1.87 7.23
N ALA A 42 -22.44 -2.87 7.03
CA ALA A 42 -21.18 -2.98 7.76
C ALA A 42 -20.29 -1.75 7.56
N TYR A 43 -20.22 -1.24 6.32
CA TYR A 43 -19.47 -0.02 6.01
C TYR A 43 -20.10 1.22 6.65
N GLN A 44 -21.42 1.39 6.59
CA GLN A 44 -22.13 2.50 7.22
C GLN A 44 -21.94 2.54 8.76
N GLN A 45 -21.80 1.38 9.39
CA GLN A 45 -21.55 1.23 10.83
C GLN A 45 -20.06 1.30 11.21
N HIS A 46 -19.16 1.52 10.23
CA HIS A 46 -17.71 1.46 10.41
C HIS A 46 -17.21 0.13 11.02
N ASN A 47 -17.91 -0.98 10.76
CA ASN A 47 -17.56 -2.30 11.25
C ASN A 47 -16.56 -2.97 10.30
N TRP A 48 -15.29 -2.56 10.38
CA TRP A 48 -14.22 -3.02 9.48
C TRP A 48 -14.01 -4.54 9.42
N PRO A 49 -14.09 -5.30 10.54
CA PRO A 49 -14.05 -6.75 10.47
C PRO A 49 -15.23 -7.36 9.72
N ALA A 50 -16.44 -6.81 9.85
CA ALA A 50 -17.59 -7.25 9.07
C ALA A 50 -17.41 -6.91 7.58
N VAL A 51 -16.96 -5.70 7.24
CA VAL A 51 -16.64 -5.32 5.85
C VAL A 51 -15.66 -6.33 5.23
N ALA A 52 -14.59 -6.71 5.94
CA ALA A 52 -13.64 -7.69 5.45
C ALA A 52 -14.27 -9.08 5.19
N ARG A 53 -15.18 -9.54 6.06
CA ARG A 53 -15.90 -10.81 5.89
C ARG A 53 -16.84 -10.79 4.70
N GLU A 54 -17.61 -9.71 4.52
CA GLU A 54 -18.54 -9.57 3.40
C GLU A 54 -17.78 -9.47 2.06
N LEU A 55 -16.70 -8.70 2.01
CA LEU A 55 -15.81 -8.64 0.83
C LEU A 55 -15.23 -10.03 0.47
N ALA A 56 -15.00 -10.90 1.46
CA ALA A 56 -14.44 -12.23 1.23
C ALA A 56 -15.42 -13.21 0.56
N GLN A 57 -16.72 -12.89 0.54
CA GLN A 57 -17.77 -13.63 -0.17
C GLN A 57 -17.91 -13.23 -1.65
N LEU A 58 -17.45 -12.03 -2.01
CA LEU A 58 -17.47 -11.54 -3.38
C LEU A 58 -16.33 -12.15 -4.21
N SER A 59 -16.49 -12.15 -5.53
CA SER A 59 -15.35 -12.44 -6.39
C SER A 59 -14.31 -11.33 -6.25
N PRO A 60 -13.01 -11.62 -6.03
CA PRO A 60 -11.99 -10.60 -5.87
C PRO A 60 -11.77 -9.76 -7.14
N SER A 61 -12.30 -10.20 -8.29
CA SER A 61 -12.31 -9.44 -9.55
C SER A 61 -13.40 -8.37 -9.62
N GLU A 62 -14.34 -8.35 -8.66
CA GLU A 62 -15.39 -7.35 -8.64
C GLU A 62 -14.82 -5.98 -8.30
N ARG A 63 -15.28 -4.95 -9.02
CA ARG A 63 -14.85 -3.57 -8.80
C ARG A 63 -15.04 -3.12 -7.35
N THR A 64 -16.11 -3.59 -6.70
CA THR A 64 -16.46 -3.32 -5.30
C THR A 64 -15.35 -3.69 -4.32
N CYS A 65 -14.53 -4.71 -4.61
CA CYS A 65 -13.43 -5.13 -3.76
C CYS A 65 -12.24 -4.14 -3.75
N GLY A 66 -12.27 -3.10 -4.58
CA GLY A 66 -11.18 -2.13 -4.69
C GLY A 66 -9.98 -2.67 -5.44
N ALA A 67 -9.04 -1.77 -5.72
CA ALA A 67 -7.91 -2.02 -6.60
C ALA A 67 -6.88 -2.98 -5.98
N GLU A 68 -6.67 -2.92 -4.67
CA GLU A 68 -5.71 -3.75 -3.95
C GLU A 68 -6.13 -5.23 -3.97
N ILE A 69 -7.40 -5.54 -3.68
CA ILE A 69 -7.90 -6.92 -3.75
C ILE A 69 -7.84 -7.45 -5.18
N ASN A 70 -8.32 -6.64 -6.12
CA ASN A 70 -8.33 -6.99 -7.54
C ASN A 70 -6.94 -7.26 -8.12
N SER A 71 -5.95 -6.45 -7.76
CA SER A 71 -4.60 -6.57 -8.31
C SER A 71 -3.88 -7.77 -7.71
N ILE A 72 -3.96 -7.97 -6.39
CA ILE A 72 -3.33 -9.11 -5.72
C ILE A 72 -3.90 -10.44 -6.22
N ALA A 73 -5.23 -10.57 -6.33
CA ALA A 73 -5.85 -11.77 -6.87
C ALA A 73 -5.38 -12.06 -8.29
N SER A 74 -5.38 -11.05 -9.17
CA SER A 74 -4.89 -11.21 -10.54
C SER A 74 -3.41 -11.57 -10.62
N MET A 75 -2.57 -11.05 -9.71
CA MET A 75 -1.14 -11.39 -9.65
C MET A 75 -0.91 -12.83 -9.20
N ILE A 76 -1.72 -13.34 -8.25
CA ILE A 76 -1.66 -14.74 -7.81
C ILE A 76 -2.13 -15.66 -8.95
N ASP A 77 -3.27 -15.36 -9.57
CA ASP A 77 -3.85 -16.18 -10.65
C ASP A 77 -2.90 -16.30 -11.85
N LYS A 78 -2.17 -15.22 -12.17
CA LYS A 78 -1.17 -15.20 -13.25
C LYS A 78 0.20 -15.77 -12.84
N GLY A 79 0.38 -16.17 -11.59
CA GLY A 79 1.65 -16.70 -11.09
C GLY A 79 2.77 -15.67 -11.01
N TYR A 80 2.46 -14.38 -10.88
CA TYR A 80 3.46 -13.35 -10.64
C TYR A 80 3.96 -13.32 -9.19
N VAL A 81 3.13 -13.81 -8.25
CA VAL A 81 3.45 -13.99 -6.84
C VAL A 81 2.86 -15.30 -6.35
N VAL A 82 3.47 -15.91 -5.35
CA VAL A 82 2.96 -17.17 -4.79
C VAL A 82 1.63 -16.96 -4.05
N PRO A 83 0.72 -17.97 -4.04
CA PRO A 83 -0.42 -17.98 -3.14
C PRO A 83 0.03 -17.86 -1.68
N ASN A 84 -0.80 -17.24 -0.83
CA ASN A 84 -0.50 -17.02 0.59
C ASN A 84 0.79 -16.23 0.87
N CYS A 85 1.32 -15.50 -0.13
CA CYS A 85 2.48 -14.63 0.05
C CYS A 85 2.29 -13.64 1.22
N GLY A 86 3.40 -13.21 1.82
CA GLY A 86 3.38 -12.18 2.83
C GLY A 86 3.00 -10.83 2.22
N LEU A 87 2.13 -10.07 2.88
CA LEU A 87 1.59 -8.81 2.39
C LEU A 87 1.97 -7.66 3.33
N PHE A 88 2.52 -6.59 2.76
CA PHE A 88 2.86 -5.37 3.49
C PHE A 88 2.12 -4.19 2.86
N PHE A 89 1.08 -3.71 3.55
CA PHE A 89 0.23 -2.61 3.12
C PHE A 89 0.74 -1.28 3.67
N LEU A 90 1.33 -0.46 2.80
CA LEU A 90 1.81 0.88 3.13
C LEU A 90 0.68 1.88 2.87
N HIS A 91 0.17 2.50 3.94
CA HIS A 91 -0.96 3.41 3.86
C HIS A 91 -0.59 4.82 4.32
N SER A 92 -1.39 5.79 3.86
CA SER A 92 -1.31 7.17 4.28
C SER A 92 -1.57 7.33 5.77
N ASP A 93 -1.00 8.37 6.35
CA ASP A 93 -1.29 8.85 7.71
C ASP A 93 -2.62 9.61 7.70
N THR A 94 -3.70 8.89 7.43
CA THR A 94 -5.08 9.38 7.36
C THR A 94 -6.03 8.33 7.93
N ASP A 95 -7.22 8.75 8.37
CA ASP A 95 -8.23 7.82 8.92
C ASP A 95 -8.74 6.83 7.86
N ASP A 96 -8.93 7.29 6.61
CA ASP A 96 -9.23 6.42 5.47
C ASP A 96 -8.12 5.39 5.26
N GLY A 97 -6.85 5.82 5.29
CA GLY A 97 -5.70 4.93 5.13
C GLY A 97 -5.62 3.85 6.21
N ARG A 98 -5.80 4.23 7.48
CA ARG A 98 -5.85 3.30 8.62
C ARG A 98 -7.01 2.31 8.52
N SER A 99 -8.20 2.80 8.16
CA SER A 99 -9.41 1.97 8.07
C SER A 99 -9.32 0.96 6.93
N ILE A 100 -8.89 1.40 5.74
CA ILE A 100 -8.69 0.51 4.58
C ILE A 100 -7.61 -0.53 4.87
N ALA A 101 -6.49 -0.12 5.46
CA ALA A 101 -5.41 -1.05 5.81
C ALA A 101 -5.89 -2.12 6.82
N ALA A 102 -6.74 -1.74 7.79
CA ALA A 102 -7.34 -2.69 8.73
C ALA A 102 -8.27 -3.70 8.03
N ILE A 103 -9.09 -3.24 7.08
CA ILE A 103 -9.96 -4.11 6.27
C ILE A 103 -9.12 -5.10 5.46
N LEU A 104 -8.12 -4.60 4.72
CA LEU A 104 -7.22 -5.44 3.90
C LEU A 104 -6.49 -6.47 4.76
N LYS A 105 -6.00 -6.06 5.94
CA LYS A 105 -5.35 -6.98 6.87
C LYS A 105 -6.28 -8.11 7.29
N SER A 106 -7.50 -7.78 7.73
CA SER A 106 -8.48 -8.77 8.16
C SER A 106 -8.89 -9.70 7.01
N TYR A 107 -9.12 -9.14 5.82
CA TYR A 107 -9.46 -9.89 4.61
C TYR A 107 -8.40 -10.95 4.27
N TYR A 108 -7.13 -10.55 4.20
CA TYR A 108 -6.06 -11.43 3.77
C TYR A 108 -5.61 -12.43 4.85
N GLN A 109 -5.71 -12.06 6.13
CA GLN A 109 -5.54 -13.03 7.22
C GLN A 109 -6.61 -14.14 7.14
N GLY A 110 -7.87 -13.77 6.85
CA GLY A 110 -8.94 -14.74 6.62
C GLY A 110 -8.69 -15.67 5.41
N LYS A 111 -7.92 -15.20 4.41
CA LYS A 111 -7.50 -15.99 3.24
C LYS A 111 -6.17 -16.75 3.46
N ARG A 112 -5.67 -16.82 4.71
CA ARG A 112 -4.44 -17.55 5.12
C ARG A 112 -3.12 -17.01 4.55
N HIS A 113 -3.08 -15.74 4.14
CA HIS A 113 -1.80 -15.06 3.87
C HIS A 113 -1.04 -14.82 5.18
N ALA A 114 0.28 -14.96 5.13
CA ALA A 114 1.14 -14.66 6.29
C ALA A 114 2.58 -14.33 5.88
N PRO A 115 3.22 -13.31 6.50
CA PRO A 115 2.62 -12.32 7.40
C PRO A 115 1.71 -11.34 6.65
N VAL A 116 0.75 -10.72 7.34
CA VAL A 116 -0.02 -9.57 6.81
C VAL A 116 0.19 -8.38 7.72
N ALA A 117 0.95 -7.40 7.25
CA ALA A 117 1.35 -6.22 8.00
C ALA A 117 0.79 -4.95 7.39
N THR A 118 0.43 -4.00 8.25
CA THR A 118 0.00 -2.65 7.89
C THR A 118 1.07 -1.69 8.39
N ILE A 119 1.58 -0.84 7.50
CA ILE A 119 2.64 0.11 7.78
C ILE A 119 2.10 1.51 7.48
N GLU A 120 1.84 2.28 8.53
CA GLU A 120 1.56 3.70 8.38
C GLU A 120 2.83 4.41 7.89
N VAL A 121 2.64 5.32 6.93
CA VAL A 121 3.70 6.19 6.42
C VAL A 121 3.48 7.59 6.97
N PRO A 122 4.28 8.03 7.97
CA PRO A 122 4.11 9.34 8.58
C PRO A 122 4.21 10.47 7.56
N ASP A 123 3.42 11.52 7.76
CA ASP A 123 3.35 12.70 6.89
C ASP A 123 2.90 12.44 5.43
N LEU A 124 2.51 11.20 5.10
CA LEU A 124 1.94 10.86 3.79
C LEU A 124 0.42 11.11 3.82
N GLN A 125 0.03 12.38 3.78
CA GLN A 125 -1.36 12.84 3.81
C GLN A 125 -1.57 14.02 2.84
N ASP A 126 -2.79 14.29 2.42
CA ASP A 126 -3.12 15.30 1.39
C ASP A 126 -3.58 16.66 1.92
N GLN A 127 -3.89 16.78 3.21
CA GLN A 127 -4.28 18.03 3.88
C GLN A 127 -3.13 19.07 3.93
N ASP A 128 -1.87 18.63 3.96
CA ASP A 128 -0.68 19.45 3.83
C ASP A 128 0.23 18.90 2.71
N PRO A 129 0.08 19.41 1.47
CA PRO A 129 0.88 19.01 0.31
C PRO A 129 2.38 19.28 0.47
N LYS A 130 2.78 20.25 1.29
CA LYS A 130 4.20 20.56 1.53
C LYS A 130 4.82 19.45 2.36
N ARG A 131 4.16 18.99 3.42
CA ARG A 131 4.58 17.83 4.22
C ARG A 131 4.54 16.53 3.40
N PHE A 132 3.49 16.32 2.61
CA PHE A 132 3.40 15.18 1.69
C PHE A 132 4.65 15.04 0.82
N ARG A 133 5.03 16.13 0.13
CA ARG A 133 6.17 16.14 -0.79
C ARG A 133 7.51 16.04 -0.08
N THR A 134 7.71 16.81 0.99
CA THR A 134 9.04 16.95 1.64
C THR A 134 9.35 15.85 2.66
N LYS A 135 8.33 15.25 3.26
CA LYS A 135 8.48 14.21 4.30
C LYS A 135 7.79 12.91 3.91
N GLY A 136 6.52 12.96 3.51
CA GLY A 136 5.69 11.78 3.23
C GLY A 136 6.31 10.85 2.19
N LEU A 137 6.67 11.37 1.00
CA LEU A 137 7.30 10.56 -0.06
C LEU A 137 8.65 9.97 0.35
N ARG A 138 9.45 10.71 1.13
CA ARG A 138 10.72 10.21 1.68
C ARG A 138 10.48 9.10 2.72
N ASN A 139 9.46 9.25 3.55
CA ASN A 139 9.08 8.24 4.53
C ASN A 139 8.55 6.98 3.82
N LEU A 140 7.79 7.12 2.74
CA LEU A 140 7.34 6.01 1.90
C LEU A 140 8.53 5.22 1.36
N ALA A 141 9.49 5.91 0.72
CA ALA A 141 10.71 5.29 0.22
C ALA A 141 11.47 4.52 1.33
N ARG A 142 11.63 5.14 2.51
CA ARG A 142 12.28 4.50 3.66
C ARG A 142 11.54 3.22 4.10
N LYS A 143 10.21 3.23 4.15
CA LYS A 143 9.41 2.07 4.55
C LYS A 143 9.49 0.93 3.53
N ILE A 144 9.41 1.23 2.23
CA ILE A 144 9.58 0.25 1.15
C ILE A 144 10.95 -0.42 1.25
N CYS A 145 12.03 0.38 1.29
CA CYS A 145 13.40 -0.14 1.41
C CYS A 145 13.63 -0.91 2.71
N GLY A 146 12.96 -0.54 3.81
CA GLY A 146 12.97 -1.27 5.06
C GLY A 146 12.47 -2.70 4.91
N VAL A 147 11.27 -2.86 4.32
CA VAL A 147 10.69 -4.19 4.06
C VAL A 147 11.57 -5.02 3.12
N ILE A 148 12.06 -4.42 2.03
CA ILE A 148 12.95 -5.10 1.07
C ILE A 148 14.22 -5.61 1.77
N ARG A 149 14.84 -4.79 2.62
CA ARG A 149 16.06 -5.17 3.36
C ARG A 149 15.79 -6.29 4.37
N GLU A 150 14.66 -6.26 5.07
CA GLU A 150 14.27 -7.29 6.03
C GLU A 150 13.90 -8.63 5.39
N ARG A 151 13.45 -8.61 4.13
CA ARG A 151 12.93 -9.80 3.42
C ARG A 151 13.78 -10.29 2.25
N SER A 152 14.82 -9.55 1.87
CA SER A 152 15.59 -9.69 0.63
C SER A 152 14.84 -9.24 -0.62
N ALA A 153 15.53 -8.52 -1.51
CA ALA A 153 15.02 -8.08 -2.80
C ALA A 153 14.51 -9.24 -3.67
N ALA A 154 15.19 -10.39 -3.63
CA ALA A 154 14.82 -11.57 -4.42
C ALA A 154 13.47 -12.18 -4.02
N ALA A 155 13.01 -11.96 -2.79
CA ALA A 155 11.72 -12.46 -2.31
C ALA A 155 10.58 -11.44 -2.51
N CYS A 156 10.90 -10.19 -2.83
CA CYS A 156 9.94 -9.10 -2.88
C CYS A 156 9.41 -8.82 -4.28
N ALA A 157 8.19 -8.33 -4.32
CA ALA A 157 7.60 -7.62 -5.44
C ALA A 157 6.87 -6.36 -4.91
N ILE A 158 6.68 -5.37 -5.76
CA ILE A 158 5.92 -4.15 -5.46
C ILE A 158 4.63 -4.16 -6.29
N ASN A 159 3.49 -4.08 -5.60
CA ASN A 159 2.21 -3.76 -6.21
C ASN A 159 1.98 -2.24 -6.09
N ALA A 160 2.22 -1.53 -7.18
CA ALA A 160 2.07 -0.08 -7.27
C ALA A 160 0.69 0.32 -7.84
N THR A 161 -0.35 -0.50 -7.63
CA THR A 161 -1.70 -0.25 -8.16
C THR A 161 -2.44 0.86 -7.39
N GLY A 162 -2.37 0.86 -6.06
CA GLY A 162 -3.10 1.79 -5.20
C GLY A 162 -2.29 3.03 -4.81
N GLY A 163 -2.99 4.10 -4.41
CA GLY A 163 -2.39 5.31 -3.85
C GLY A 163 -2.26 6.47 -4.84
N TYR A 164 -1.71 7.61 -4.38
CA TYR A 164 -1.48 8.75 -5.28
C TYR A 164 -0.42 8.42 -6.33
N LYS A 165 -0.54 9.05 -7.50
CA LYS A 165 0.44 8.90 -8.61
C LYS A 165 1.89 9.10 -8.17
N ALA A 166 2.14 10.00 -7.22
CA ALA A 166 3.48 10.22 -6.66
C ALA A 166 3.98 9.02 -5.83
N GLN A 167 3.10 8.31 -5.10
CA GLN A 167 3.46 7.10 -4.36
C GLN A 167 3.80 5.96 -5.32
N ILE A 168 2.96 5.78 -6.35
CA ILE A 168 3.17 4.82 -7.44
C ILE A 168 4.53 5.07 -8.09
N ALA A 169 4.83 6.32 -8.44
CA ALA A 169 6.11 6.70 -9.05
C ALA A 169 7.32 6.36 -8.16
N ILE A 170 7.24 6.60 -6.85
CA ILE A 170 8.30 6.22 -5.91
C ILE A 170 8.47 4.69 -5.85
N GLY A 171 7.37 3.93 -5.80
CA GLY A 171 7.41 2.47 -5.80
C GLY A 171 8.05 1.90 -7.07
N VAL A 172 7.66 2.43 -8.24
CA VAL A 172 8.24 2.06 -9.54
C VAL A 172 9.73 2.40 -9.58
N LEU A 173 10.11 3.64 -9.26
CA LEU A 173 11.51 4.07 -9.29
C LEU A 173 12.41 3.20 -8.41
N LEU A 174 12.00 2.95 -7.17
CA LEU A 174 12.77 2.13 -6.24
C LEU A 174 12.85 0.68 -6.67
N GLY A 175 11.73 0.11 -7.13
CA GLY A 175 11.71 -1.28 -7.60
C GLY A 175 12.65 -1.48 -8.79
N GLN A 176 12.57 -0.58 -9.78
CA GLN A 176 13.45 -0.60 -10.94
C GLN A 176 14.92 -0.42 -10.55
N ALA A 177 15.24 0.55 -9.70
CA ALA A 177 16.62 0.83 -9.29
C ALA A 177 17.27 -0.28 -8.44
N ILE A 178 16.48 -1.11 -7.75
CA ILE A 178 16.96 -2.16 -6.83
C ILE A 178 16.80 -3.57 -7.45
N GLY A 179 16.16 -3.68 -8.62
CA GLY A 179 15.89 -4.97 -9.27
C GLY A 179 14.76 -5.77 -8.63
N VAL A 180 13.80 -5.08 -8.00
CA VAL A 180 12.57 -5.69 -7.45
C VAL A 180 11.46 -5.58 -8.49
N PRO A 181 10.78 -6.68 -8.86
CA PRO A 181 9.65 -6.66 -9.78
C PRO A 181 8.56 -5.68 -9.34
N VAL A 182 8.06 -4.87 -10.28
CA VAL A 182 6.98 -3.91 -10.04
C VAL A 182 5.79 -4.22 -10.93
N PHE A 183 4.60 -4.24 -10.33
CA PHE A 183 3.34 -4.54 -10.98
C PHE A 183 2.35 -3.41 -10.80
N TYR A 184 1.53 -3.19 -11.81
CA TYR A 184 0.48 -2.17 -11.82
C TYR A 184 -0.75 -2.68 -12.56
N LYS A 185 -1.94 -2.45 -12.00
CA LYS A 185 -3.22 -2.65 -12.68
C LYS A 185 -3.85 -1.30 -12.97
N HIS A 186 -4.05 -0.97 -14.25
CA HIS A 186 -4.78 0.25 -14.61
C HIS A 186 -6.30 0.01 -14.46
N GLU A 187 -7.08 1.03 -14.11
CA GLU A 187 -8.54 0.89 -13.94
C GLU A 187 -9.27 0.57 -15.25
N LEU A 188 -8.73 1.00 -16.40
CA LEU A 188 -9.31 0.80 -17.74
C LEU A 188 -8.93 -0.54 -18.38
N PHE A 189 -7.96 -1.28 -17.84
CA PHE A 189 -7.49 -2.54 -18.42
C PHE A 189 -7.59 -3.64 -17.38
N SER A 190 -8.12 -4.80 -17.75
CA SER A 190 -8.20 -5.96 -16.84
C SER A 190 -6.83 -6.61 -16.58
N GLU A 191 -5.77 -6.10 -17.20
CA GLU A 191 -4.45 -6.72 -17.21
C GLU A 191 -3.48 -6.12 -16.18
N ILE A 192 -2.77 -7.01 -15.47
CA ILE A 192 -1.56 -6.64 -14.72
C ILE A 192 -0.44 -6.32 -15.69
N ILE A 193 0.12 -5.12 -15.56
CA ILE A 193 1.32 -4.68 -16.24
C ILE A 193 2.50 -4.98 -15.32
N ALA A 194 3.37 -5.90 -15.74
CA ALA A 194 4.70 -6.04 -15.17
C ALA A 194 5.60 -4.99 -15.82
N PHE A 195 6.20 -4.09 -15.03
CA PHE A 195 7.11 -3.12 -15.60
C PHE A 195 8.34 -3.83 -16.16
N PRO A 196 8.70 -3.61 -17.43
CA PRO A 196 9.93 -4.15 -17.97
C PRO A 196 11.13 -3.59 -17.19
N PRO A 197 12.24 -4.34 -17.08
CA PRO A 197 13.45 -3.83 -16.46
C PRO A 197 13.92 -2.59 -17.23
N MET A 198 13.96 -1.45 -16.54
CA MET A 198 14.42 -0.18 -17.08
C MET A 198 15.91 -0.02 -16.79
N PRO A 199 16.69 0.66 -17.65
CA PRO A 199 18.10 0.96 -17.43
C PRO A 199 18.26 2.10 -16.40
N VAL A 200 17.70 1.90 -15.21
CA VAL A 200 17.72 2.84 -14.09
C VAL A 200 18.50 2.18 -12.97
N ALA A 201 19.57 2.84 -12.53
CA ALA A 201 20.35 2.44 -11.38
C ALA A 201 20.40 3.60 -10.38
N LEU A 202 20.69 3.29 -9.12
CA LEU A 202 21.06 4.33 -8.16
C LEU A 202 22.37 4.97 -8.62
N ASP A 203 22.41 6.30 -8.64
CA ASP A 203 23.63 7.04 -8.95
C ASP A 203 24.62 6.90 -7.78
N PHE A 204 25.55 5.97 -7.93
CA PHE A 204 26.58 5.69 -6.93
C PHE A 204 27.56 6.85 -6.76
N GLU A 205 27.78 7.70 -7.77
CA GLU A 205 28.64 8.87 -7.61
C GLU A 205 27.98 9.90 -6.70
N VAL A 206 26.69 10.17 -6.91
CA VAL A 206 25.91 11.05 -6.02
C VAL A 206 25.88 10.48 -4.61
N TRP A 207 25.67 9.17 -4.45
CA TRP A 207 25.73 8.52 -3.14
C TRP A 207 27.09 8.71 -2.46
N MET A 208 28.20 8.43 -3.16
CA MET A 208 29.54 8.55 -2.60
C MET A 208 29.89 9.99 -2.20
N ARG A 209 29.49 10.99 -3.01
CA ARG A 209 29.69 12.41 -2.67
C ARG A 209 28.85 12.84 -1.47
N ALA A 210 27.64 12.30 -1.32
CA ALA A 210 26.71 12.67 -0.26
C ALA A 210 26.83 11.81 1.00
N SER A 211 27.45 10.63 0.95
CA SER A 211 27.40 9.60 2.01
C SER A 211 27.96 10.12 3.34
N GLY A 212 29.05 10.89 3.30
CA GLY A 212 29.63 11.51 4.50
C GLY A 212 28.66 12.50 5.17
N MET A 213 27.98 13.33 4.38
CA MET A 213 26.97 14.27 4.87
C MET A 213 25.73 13.53 5.40
N LEU A 214 25.24 12.52 4.65
CA LEU A 214 24.09 11.72 5.04
C LEU A 214 24.33 10.97 6.36
N TYR A 215 25.53 10.41 6.54
CA TYR A 215 25.95 9.74 7.77
C TYR A 215 26.00 10.71 8.96
N ALA A 216 26.51 11.93 8.76
CA ALA A 216 26.52 12.97 9.78
C ALA A 216 25.10 13.40 10.20
N LEU A 217 24.18 13.54 9.23
CA LEU A 217 22.78 13.89 9.47
C LEU A 217 21.99 12.80 10.20
N GLU A 218 22.27 11.52 9.93
CA GLU A 218 21.62 10.40 10.61
C GLU A 218 22.02 10.30 12.10
N ARG A 219 23.26 10.70 12.43
CA ARG A 219 23.76 10.75 13.82
C ARG A 219 23.23 11.93 14.64
N GLN A 220 22.73 13.00 14.02
CA GLN A 220 22.23 14.19 14.72
C GLN A 220 20.74 14.13 15.13
N ARG A 221 20.17 12.95 15.40
CA ARG A 221 18.87 12.88 16.10
C ARG A 221 19.03 13.37 17.55
N VAL A 222 18.74 14.65 17.72
CA VAL A 222 18.53 15.49 18.91
C VAL A 222 18.40 14.73 20.25
N PRO A 223 19.30 14.93 21.24
CA PRO A 223 19.03 14.60 22.64
C PRO A 223 17.87 15.46 23.14
N ASN A 224 16.93 14.87 23.90
CA ASN A 224 15.84 15.60 24.56
C ASN A 224 16.34 16.91 25.20
N LEU A 225 15.79 18.04 24.75
CA LEU A 225 15.88 19.29 25.50
C LEU A 225 14.87 19.19 26.64
N ASP A 226 15.34 18.67 27.78
CA ASP A 226 14.66 18.86 29.06
C ASP A 226 14.63 20.37 29.34
N TYR A 227 13.45 20.97 29.22
CA TYR A 227 13.19 22.30 29.76
C TYR A 227 13.18 22.19 31.29
N ALA A 228 14.29 22.53 31.93
CA ALA A 228 14.29 22.87 33.35
C ALA A 228 13.56 24.22 33.52
N PRO A 229 12.56 24.34 34.43
CA PRO A 229 12.00 25.64 34.75
C PRO A 229 13.03 26.42 35.58
N CYS A 230 13.39 27.62 35.13
CA CYS A 230 14.12 28.56 35.97
C CYS A 230 13.25 28.96 37.17
N SER A 231 13.83 28.79 38.35
CA SER A 231 13.41 29.31 39.66
C SER A 231 13.22 30.82 39.67
#